data_AF-A0A1B9JGE0-F1
#
_entry.id   AF-A0A1B9JGE0-F1
#
_cell.length_a   1.000
_cell.length_b   1.000
_cell.length_c   1.000
_cell.angle_alpha   90.00
_cell.angle_beta   90.00
_cell.angle_gamma   90.00
#
_symmetry.space_group_name_H-M   'P 1'
#
loop_
_entity.id
_entity.type
_entity.pdbx_description
1 polymer ?
#
loop_
_entity_poly.entity_id
_entity_poly.type
_entity_poly.pdbx_seq_one_letter_code
_entity_poly.pdbx_strand_id
1 'polypeptide(L)' 'MNSSNITQSKLNDISGKVKQKTEQRLCDLYINRLMQIGGHILDQNLTASEVNELLYQEAEKLRYQSYETNA' A
#
# COMPACT_ATOMS: atom_id res chain seq x y z
N MET A 1 -1.63 -28.59 31.96
CA MET A 1 -1.29 -27.69 30.85
C MET A 1 -2.37 -27.84 29.78
N ASN A 2 -3.27 -26.87 29.64
CA ASN A 2 -4.33 -26.94 28.62
C ASN A 2 -3.73 -26.56 27.26
N SER A 3 -3.43 -27.56 26.43
CA SER A 3 -3.20 -27.34 25.00
C SER A 3 -4.54 -26.91 24.40
N SER A 4 -4.73 -25.60 24.22
CA SER A 4 -5.88 -25.11 23.45
C SER A 4 -5.64 -25.47 21.99
N ASN A 5 -6.22 -26.57 21.52
CA ASN A 5 -6.11 -26.96 20.12
C ASN A 5 -6.71 -25.84 19.26
N ILE A 6 -5.89 -25.27 18.38
CA ILE A 6 -6.35 -24.30 17.39
C ILE A 6 -7.24 -25.06 16.40
N THR A 7 -8.52 -24.72 16.38
CA THR A 7 -9.49 -25.26 15.44
C THR A 7 -9.37 -24.56 14.08
N GLN A 8 -9.74 -25.22 12.99
CA GLN A 8 -9.80 -24.61 11.65
C GLN A 8 -10.59 -23.30 11.61
N SER A 9 -11.71 -23.22 12.34
CA SER A 9 -12.52 -21.99 12.43
C SER A 9 -11.72 -20.82 13.00
N LYS A 10 -10.96 -21.03 14.10
CA LYS A 10 -10.07 -20.01 14.66
C LYS A 10 -8.97 -19.57 13.69
N LEU A 11 -8.42 -20.47 12.88
CA LEU A 11 -7.44 -20.10 11.84
C LEU A 11 -8.06 -19.24 10.74
N ASN A 12 -9.26 -19.59 10.28
CA ASN A 12 -9.99 -18.79 9.29
C ASN A 12 -10.32 -17.39 9.83
N ASP A 13 -10.76 -17.28 11.08
CA ASP A 13 -11.03 -15.99 11.72
C ASP A 13 -9.77 -15.13 11.83
N ILE A 14 -8.64 -15.71 12.22
CA ILE A 14 -7.35 -15.01 12.29
C ILE A 14 -6.92 -14.58 10.88
N SER A 15 -7.01 -15.47 9.90
CA SER A 15 -6.67 -15.17 8.50
C SER A 15 -7.52 -14.02 7.95
N GLY A 16 -8.83 -14.01 8.21
CA GLY A 16 -9.73 -12.91 7.83
C GLY A 16 -9.32 -11.57 8.44
N LYS A 17 -8.98 -11.56 9.74
CA LYS A 17 -8.51 -10.34 10.44
C LYS A 17 -7.17 -9.85 9.90
N VAL A 18 -6.24 -10.77 9.63
CA VAL A 18 -4.94 -10.45 9.03
C VAL A 18 -5.15 -9.84 7.64
N LYS A 19 -5.98 -10.45 6.80
CA LYS A 19 -6.31 -9.93 5.47
C LYS A 19 -6.87 -8.51 5.54
N GLN A 20 -7.89 -8.28 6.36
CA GLN A 20 -8.50 -6.95 6.52
C GLN A 20 -7.49 -5.90 6.98
N LYS A 21 -6.67 -6.22 7.99
CA LYS A 21 -5.64 -5.29 8.50
C LYS A 21 -4.56 -5.01 7.46
N THR A 22 -4.18 -6.00 6.66
CA THR A 22 -3.24 -5.84 5.56
C THR A 22 -3.83 -4.94 4.47
N GLU A 23 -5.07 -5.18 4.05
CA GLU A 23 -5.77 -4.34 3.07
C GLU A 23 -5.85 -2.88 3.53
N GLN A 24 -6.27 -2.65 4.79
CA GLN A 24 -6.33 -1.30 5.35
C GLN A 24 -4.95 -0.63 5.35
N ARG A 25 -3.91 -1.32 5.82
CA ARG A 25 -2.55 -0.76 5.87
C ARG A 25 -2.00 -0.43 4.48
N LEU A 26 -2.33 -1.24 3.47
CA LEU A 26 -1.98 -0.95 2.07
C LEU A 26 -2.69 0.31 1.59
N CYS A 27 -3.99 0.45 1.82
CA CYS A 27 -4.74 1.66 1.47
C CYS A 27 -4.13 2.91 2.13
N ASP A 28 -3.83 2.86 3.43
CA ASP A 28 -3.22 3.98 4.15
C ASP A 28 -1.86 4.37 3.54
N LEU A 29 -1.03 3.39 3.16
CA LEU A 29 0.26 3.64 2.53
C LEU A 29 0.12 4.36 1.19
N TYR A 30 -0.79 3.90 0.33
CA TYR A 30 -1.02 4.53 -0.98
C TYR A 30 -1.63 5.91 -0.86
N ILE A 31 -2.58 6.13 0.06
CA ILE A 31 -3.18 7.44 0.32
C ILE A 31 -2.09 8.42 0.78
N ASN A 32 -1.25 8.02 1.73
CA ASN A 32 -0.14 8.85 2.20
C ASN A 32 0.81 9.21 1.06
N ARG A 33 1.13 8.27 0.17
CA ARG A 33 1.99 8.54 -0.99
C ARG A 33 1.36 9.54 -1.95
N LEU A 34 0.05 9.41 -2.24
CA LEU A 34 -0.67 10.35 -3.09
C LEU A 34 -0.71 11.76 -2.47
N MET A 35 -0.91 11.87 -1.15
CA MET A 35 -0.84 13.17 -0.47
C MET A 35 0.54 13.81 -0.56
N GLN A 36 1.61 13.03 -0.42
CA GLN A 36 2.99 13.53 -0.58
C GLN A 36 3.25 14.05 -2.00
N ILE A 37 2.81 13.30 -3.02
CA ILE A 37 2.93 13.70 -4.43
C ILE A 37 2.15 14.99 -4.67
N GLY A 38 0.90 15.06 -4.21
CA GLY A 38 0.06 16.25 -4.32
C GLY A 38 0.68 17.47 -3.63
N GLY A 39 1.21 17.30 -2.41
CA GLY A 39 1.93 18.36 -1.70
C GLY A 39 3.14 18.85 -2.49
N HIS A 40 3.96 17.95 -3.02
CA HIS A 40 5.12 18.32 -3.83
C HIS A 40 4.76 19.11 -5.09
N ILE A 41 3.68 18.73 -5.78
CA ILE A 41 3.18 19.45 -6.96
C ILE A 41 2.81 20.89 -6.59
N LEU A 42 2.10 21.09 -5.47
CA LEU A 42 1.68 22.41 -5.00
C LEU A 42 2.88 23.24 -4.52
N ASP A 43 3.78 22.65 -3.74
CA ASP A 43 4.94 23.35 -3.16
C ASP A 43 5.93 23.81 -4.22
N GLN A 44 6.11 23.05 -5.30
CA GLN A 44 7.02 23.38 -6.40
C GLN A 44 6.35 24.15 -7.54
N ASN A 45 5.03 24.36 -7.47
CA ASN A 45 4.23 24.99 -8.52
C ASN A 45 4.49 24.38 -9.92
N LEU A 46 4.49 23.05 -9.98
CA LEU A 46 4.84 22.30 -11.20
C LEU A 46 3.86 22.59 -12.34
N THR A 47 4.39 22.66 -13.55
CA THR A 47 3.59 22.73 -14.77
C THR A 47 2.88 21.40 -15.03
N ALA A 48 1.84 21.43 -15.88
CA ALA A 48 1.10 20.21 -16.25
C ALA A 48 2.00 19.11 -16.85
N SER A 49 3.05 19.48 -17.58
CA SER A 49 4.00 18.51 -18.16
C SER A 49 4.85 17.85 -17.07
N GLU A 50 5.38 18.63 -16.13
CA GLU A 50 6.18 18.13 -15.01
C GLU A 50 5.36 17.25 -14.07
N VAL A 51 4.09 17.64 -13.82
CA VAL A 51 3.14 16.81 -13.09
C VAL A 51 2.93 15.47 -13.78
N ASN A 52 2.71 15.47 -15.09
CA ASN A 52 2.50 14.23 -15.84
C ASN A 52 3.72 13.31 -15.81
N GLU A 53 4.92 13.86 -15.96
CA GLU A 53 6.17 13.09 -15.85
C GLU A 53 6.39 12.53 -14.44
N LEU A 54 6.17 13.34 -13.40
CA LEU A 54 6.25 12.91 -12.00
C LEU A 54 5.28 11.76 -11.73
N LEU A 55 4.02 11.89 -12.13
CA LEU A 55 3.01 10.85 -11.94
C LEU A 55 3.38 9.55 -12.66
N TYR A 56 3.94 9.66 -13.86
CA TYR A 56 4.43 8.49 -14.61
C TYR A 56 5.57 7.78 -13.87
N GLN A 57 6.56 8.54 -13.39
CA GLN A 57 7.69 7.98 -12.63
C GLN A 57 7.24 7.32 -11.32
N GLU A 58 6.30 7.94 -10.60
CA GLU A 58 5.74 7.38 -9.36
C GLU A 58 4.91 6.12 -9.62
N ALA A 59 4.13 6.08 -10.70
CA ALA A 59 3.42 4.87 -11.11
C ALA A 59 4.37 3.71 -11.45
N GLU A 60 5.46 3.98 -12.17
CA GLU A 60 6.48 2.97 -12.48
C GLU A 60 7.16 2.44 -11.21
N LYS A 61 7.52 3.31 -10.24
CA LYS A 61 8.10 2.87 -8.96
C LYS A 61 7.16 1.93 -8.21
N LEU A 62 5.86 2.27 -8.14
CA LEU A 62 4.87 1.41 -7.50
C LEU A 62 4.73 0.06 -8.20
N ARG A 63 4.79 0.06 -9.53
CA ARG A 63 4.75 -1.15 -10.35
C ARG A 63 5.96 -2.05 -10.09
N TYR A 64 7.18 -1.49 -10.03
CA TYR A 64 8.41 -2.25 -9.80
C TYR A 64 8.60 -2.73 -8.37
N GLN A 65 8.20 -1.95 -7.35
CA GLN A 65 8.19 -2.43 -5.96
C GLN A 65 7.27 -3.65 -5.77
N SER A 66 6.20 -3.75 -6.55
CA SER A 66 5.32 -4.93 -6.59
C SER A 66 6.02 -6.18 -7.15
N TYR A 67 6.98 -6.02 -8.07
CA TYR A 67 7.70 -7.16 -8.67
C TYR A 67 8.85 -7.67 -7.77
N GLU A 68 9.61 -6.79 -7.13
CA GLU A 68 10.73 -7.21 -6.26
C GLU A 68 10.29 -7.83 -4.93
N THR A 69 9.06 -7.55 -4.47
CA THR A 69 8.53 -8.13 -3.23
C THR A 69 7.90 -9.53 -3.45
N ASN A 70 7.72 -9.95 -4.72
CA ASN A 70 7.06 -11.20 -5.11
C ASN A 70 7.97 -12.18 -5.88
N ALA A 71 9.27 -11.93 -5.94
CA ALA A 71 10.31 -12.83 -6.49
C ALA A 71 11.09 -13.51 -5.35
#